data_AF-A0A7J5X6W7-F1
#
_entry.id   AF-A0A7J5X6W7-F1
#
_cell.length_a   1.000
_cell.length_b   1.000
_cell.length_c   1.000
_cell.angle_alpha   90.00
_cell.angle_beta   90.00
_cell.angle_gamma   90.00
#
_symmetry.space_group_name_H-M   'P 1'
#
loop_
_entity.id
_entity.type
_entity.pdbx_description
1 polymer ?
#
loop_
_entity_poly.entity_id
_entity_poly.type
_entity_poly.pdbx_seq_one_letter_code
_entity_poly.pdbx_strand_id
1 'polypeptide(L)'
;MPTQQQLRGSNARKAEQMRSRIHNKMCLSRALLTGWVLLLVQVLCLEAVPISMDKTKVHMPEKREPEEPPAASVDTGLHYDRYLREVIDFLEKDQHFREKLHNTDMEDIKQGKLAKELDFVSHHVRTKLDELKRQEVNRLRTLIKAKQDLEGGNDIAVDHQALLKQFEYLNHNNPHTFEVDDLDRLIKSATNDLENFDKDRHEEFKQYEMTKDHDRREHLKTLDDDERKKEEEHYDELRKKHADHPKVNHPGSQNQLKEVWEEADGLDPEDFDPKTFFNLHDSNGDGYFDEQELEALFTKELEKIYDPTNEEDDMVEMEEERLRMREHVMNEVDSNNDRLVSLDEFLVATKKKEFLEPDSWETLEQNQAYTDEEMREFEDHLVQQEQDLSEKSFDLQKQRDELEKQQDQLNAQKIELQQLREMLSQRCMKLTTSCIMKKRPNSPSIILNPKTLKIHFRNTMKQQQQQHHQNLAQQGLAQQGLPRRARICPQATRRLHKAYIMCHNNAVRT
;
A
#
# COMPACT_ATOMS: atom_id res chain seq x y z
N MET A 1 -59.13 41.04 38.86
CA MET A 1 -57.82 41.01 39.53
C MET A 1 -57.78 39.75 40.39
N PRO A 2 -57.15 38.64 39.96
CA PRO A 2 -57.11 37.43 40.77
C PRO A 2 -56.11 37.60 41.92
N THR A 3 -56.52 37.18 43.12
CA THR A 3 -55.79 37.29 44.38
C THR A 3 -54.52 36.43 44.38
N GLN A 4 -53.47 36.88 45.09
CA GLN A 4 -52.14 36.26 45.15
C GLN A 4 -52.13 34.74 45.48
N GLN A 5 -53.20 34.19 46.06
CA GLN A 5 -53.36 32.74 46.28
C GLN A 5 -53.58 31.92 45.00
N GLN A 6 -54.21 32.47 43.95
CA GLN A 6 -54.43 31.74 42.69
C GLN A 6 -53.14 31.61 41.86
N LEU A 7 -52.21 32.56 41.97
CA LEU A 7 -50.92 32.52 41.27
C LEU A 7 -49.92 31.52 41.91
N ARG A 8 -49.96 31.35 43.24
CA ARG A 8 -49.13 30.34 43.94
C ARG A 8 -49.56 28.91 43.61
N GLY A 9 -50.87 28.63 43.50
CA GLY A 9 -51.37 27.30 43.17
C GLY A 9 -51.07 26.85 41.73
N SER A 10 -51.07 27.78 40.77
CA SER A 10 -50.78 27.49 39.35
C SER A 10 -49.30 27.19 39.09
N ASN A 11 -48.40 27.90 39.79
CA ASN A 11 -46.96 27.67 39.68
C ASN A 11 -46.50 26.37 40.37
N ALA A 12 -47.14 25.98 41.48
CA ALA A 12 -46.87 24.70 42.14
C ALA A 12 -47.24 23.49 41.26
N ARG A 13 -48.41 23.52 40.60
CA ARG A 13 -48.85 22.43 39.70
C ARG A 13 -47.97 22.29 38.46
N LYS A 14 -47.43 23.39 37.93
CA LYS A 14 -46.48 23.36 36.80
C LYS A 14 -45.13 22.77 37.20
N ALA A 15 -44.66 23.03 38.43
CA ALA A 15 -43.41 22.46 38.94
C ALA A 15 -43.52 20.94 39.17
N GLU A 16 -44.66 20.45 39.68
CA GLU A 16 -44.92 19.02 39.84
C GLU A 16 -45.03 18.28 38.49
N GLN A 17 -45.71 18.87 37.49
CA GLN A 17 -45.77 18.30 36.14
C GLN A 17 -44.39 18.23 35.47
N MET A 18 -43.52 19.21 35.71
CA MET A 18 -42.17 19.23 35.14
C MET A 18 -41.27 18.19 35.82
N ARG A 19 -41.35 18.05 37.16
CA ARG A 19 -40.65 16.98 37.90
C ARG A 19 -41.11 15.59 37.47
N SER A 20 -42.42 15.37 37.30
CA SER A 20 -42.98 14.11 36.80
C SER A 20 -42.45 13.75 35.40
N ARG A 21 -42.38 14.71 34.48
CA ARG A 21 -41.84 14.49 33.12
C ARG A 21 -40.34 14.18 33.12
N ILE A 22 -39.56 14.84 33.99
CA ILE A 22 -38.13 14.57 34.12
C ILE A 22 -37.91 13.17 34.72
N HIS A 23 -38.69 12.81 35.75
CA HIS A 23 -38.60 11.50 36.37
C HIS A 23 -38.98 10.37 35.40
N ASN A 24 -40.02 10.56 34.57
CA ASN A 24 -40.39 9.59 33.54
C ASN A 24 -39.34 9.48 32.43
N LYS A 25 -38.69 10.58 32.02
CA LYS A 25 -37.60 10.54 31.03
C LYS A 25 -36.36 9.83 31.57
N MET A 26 -36.02 10.06 32.84
CA MET A 26 -34.90 9.38 33.50
C MET A 26 -35.19 7.88 33.73
N CYS A 27 -36.44 7.52 34.05
CA CYS A 27 -36.86 6.11 34.13
C CYS A 27 -36.85 5.42 32.75
N LEU A 28 -37.30 6.09 31.69
CA LEU A 28 -37.27 5.54 30.33
C LEU A 28 -35.82 5.35 29.82
N SER A 29 -34.94 6.33 30.10
CA SER A 29 -33.52 6.25 29.74
C SER A 29 -32.79 5.17 30.53
N ARG A 30 -33.09 5.01 31.83
CA ARG A 30 -32.56 3.91 32.64
C ARG A 30 -33.08 2.56 32.18
N ALA A 31 -34.35 2.44 31.82
CA ALA A 31 -34.92 1.20 31.28
C ALA A 31 -34.31 0.80 29.93
N LEU A 32 -34.02 1.78 29.06
CA LEU A 32 -33.33 1.56 27.79
C LEU A 32 -31.87 1.15 27.99
N LEU A 33 -31.15 1.79 28.93
CA LEU A 33 -29.78 1.42 29.29
C LEU A 33 -29.71 0.02 29.92
N THR A 34 -30.62 -0.31 30.84
CA THR A 34 -30.69 -1.67 31.43
C THR A 34 -31.08 -2.72 30.39
N GLY A 35 -31.96 -2.36 29.44
CA GLY A 35 -32.31 -3.23 28.32
C GLY A 35 -31.13 -3.51 27.39
N TRP A 36 -30.33 -2.48 27.09
CA TRP A 36 -29.10 -2.63 26.29
C TRP A 36 -28.03 -3.46 27.03
N VAL A 37 -27.85 -3.26 28.34
CA VAL A 37 -26.92 -4.07 29.14
C VAL A 37 -27.38 -5.52 29.24
N LEU A 38 -28.68 -5.79 29.42
CA LEU A 38 -29.22 -7.15 29.41
C LEU A 38 -29.05 -7.84 28.05
N LEU A 39 -29.21 -7.10 26.94
CA LEU A 39 -29.01 -7.62 25.59
C LEU A 39 -27.52 -7.91 25.33
N LEU A 40 -26.61 -7.09 25.85
CA LEU A 40 -25.16 -7.29 25.77
C LEU A 40 -24.70 -8.48 26.63
N VAL A 41 -25.30 -8.69 27.80
CA VAL A 41 -25.09 -9.88 28.63
C VAL A 41 -25.65 -11.15 27.96
N GLN A 42 -26.81 -11.08 27.31
CA GLN A 42 -27.34 -12.22 26.55
C GLN A 42 -26.48 -12.58 25.33
N VAL A 43 -25.85 -11.60 24.68
CA VAL A 43 -24.89 -11.85 23.59
C VAL A 43 -23.60 -12.48 24.13
N LEU A 44 -23.10 -12.04 25.29
CA LEU A 44 -21.93 -12.65 25.95
C LEU A 44 -22.20 -14.06 26.52
N CYS A 45 -23.44 -14.37 26.88
CA CYS A 45 -23.82 -15.72 27.36
C CYS A 45 -24.03 -16.75 26.24
N LEU A 46 -24.07 -16.34 24.96
CA LEU A 46 -24.21 -17.26 23.83
C LEU A 46 -22.87 -17.88 23.37
N GLU A 47 -21.73 -17.37 23.86
CA GLU A 47 -20.39 -17.95 23.63
C GLU A 47 -19.89 -18.86 24.78
N ALA A 48 -20.67 -19.06 25.84
CA ALA A 48 -20.30 -19.94 26.94
C ALA A 48 -21.20 -21.20 26.99
N VAL A 49 -20.86 -22.22 26.20
CA VAL A 49 -21.44 -23.57 26.33
C VAL A 49 -20.79 -24.27 27.53
N PRO A 50 -21.55 -24.81 28.50
CA PRO A 50 -20.99 -25.59 29.59
C PRO A 50 -20.68 -27.02 29.11
N ILE A 51 -19.41 -27.39 29.06
CA ILE A 51 -18.98 -28.77 28.77
C ILE A 51 -19.21 -29.60 30.04
N SER A 52 -20.26 -30.42 30.04
CA SER A 52 -20.41 -31.54 30.96
C SER A 52 -19.45 -32.66 30.54
N MET A 53 -18.58 -33.08 31.44
CA MET A 53 -17.71 -34.25 31.25
C MET A 53 -18.56 -35.51 31.29
N ASP A 54 -18.69 -36.22 30.17
CA ASP A 54 -19.13 -37.62 30.20
C ASP A 54 -18.29 -38.48 29.25
N LYS A 55 -17.79 -39.59 29.79
CA LYS A 55 -16.81 -40.48 29.17
C LYS A 55 -17.53 -41.53 28.33
N THR A 56 -17.61 -41.40 27.01
CA THR A 56 -17.71 -42.59 26.13
C THR A 56 -17.25 -42.30 24.69
N LYS A 57 -16.30 -43.12 24.25
CA LYS A 57 -15.68 -43.27 22.93
C LYS A 57 -16.70 -43.24 21.77
N VAL A 58 -16.55 -42.34 20.77
CA VAL A 58 -16.78 -42.53 19.31
C VAL A 58 -16.44 -41.23 18.54
N HIS A 59 -15.54 -41.35 17.56
CA HIS A 59 -15.26 -40.54 16.35
C HIS A 59 -15.53 -39.03 16.37
N MET A 60 -14.45 -38.24 16.44
CA MET A 60 -14.44 -36.79 16.15
C MET A 60 -14.21 -36.56 14.65
N PRO A 61 -14.97 -35.68 13.97
CA PRO A 61 -14.62 -35.20 12.65
C PRO A 61 -13.53 -34.14 12.77
N GLU A 62 -12.54 -34.32 11.91
CA GLU A 62 -11.46 -33.43 11.49
C GLU A 62 -11.75 -31.93 11.67
N LYS A 63 -10.96 -31.31 12.53
CA LYS A 63 -10.92 -29.86 12.71
C LYS A 63 -10.11 -29.32 11.54
N ARG A 64 -10.77 -28.60 10.62
CA ARG A 64 -10.11 -27.88 9.53
C ARG A 64 -9.00 -27.02 10.11
N GLU A 65 -7.78 -27.37 9.74
CA GLU A 65 -6.61 -26.51 9.80
C GLU A 65 -6.91 -25.20 9.04
N PRO A 66 -6.21 -24.10 9.35
CA PRO A 66 -6.23 -22.93 8.50
C PRO A 66 -5.94 -23.40 7.07
N GLU A 67 -6.79 -23.07 6.10
CA GLU A 67 -6.54 -23.43 4.72
C GLU A 67 -5.13 -22.96 4.36
N GLU A 68 -4.26 -23.92 4.07
CA GLU A 68 -2.99 -23.67 3.41
C GLU A 68 -3.27 -22.79 2.18
N PRO A 69 -2.44 -21.76 1.92
CA PRO A 69 -2.48 -21.10 0.63
C PRO A 69 -2.36 -22.19 -0.46
N PRO A 70 -3.20 -22.12 -1.52
CA PRO A 70 -3.26 -23.17 -2.53
C PRO A 70 -1.86 -23.41 -3.11
N ALA A 71 -1.34 -24.62 -2.93
CA ALA A 71 -0.08 -25.16 -3.44
C ALA A 71 1.05 -24.12 -3.56
N ALA A 72 2.01 -24.14 -2.63
CA ALA A 72 3.27 -23.42 -2.74
C ALA A 72 3.83 -23.56 -4.16
N SER A 73 3.56 -22.54 -4.97
CA SER A 73 3.95 -22.51 -6.35
C SER A 73 5.30 -21.86 -6.34
N VAL A 74 6.39 -22.62 -6.48
CA VAL A 74 7.81 -22.21 -6.61
C VAL A 74 7.99 -20.70 -6.80
N ASP A 75 7.92 -19.91 -5.73
CA ASP A 75 7.97 -18.44 -5.80
C ASP A 75 9.40 -18.06 -6.12
N THR A 76 9.63 -17.67 -7.38
CA THR A 76 10.97 -17.34 -7.87
C THR A 76 11.53 -16.05 -7.26
N GLY A 77 10.79 -15.40 -6.35
CA GLY A 77 11.18 -14.15 -5.67
C GLY A 77 11.05 -12.91 -6.56
N LEU A 78 10.69 -13.06 -7.84
CA LEU A 78 10.53 -11.95 -8.76
C LEU A 78 9.20 -11.22 -8.54
N HIS A 79 9.24 -9.89 -8.51
CA HIS A 79 8.05 -9.04 -8.34
C HIS A 79 7.03 -9.10 -9.52
N TYR A 80 7.39 -9.78 -10.61
CA TYR A 80 6.55 -10.08 -11.78
C TYR A 80 6.47 -11.59 -12.07
N ASP A 81 6.89 -12.45 -11.14
CA ASP A 81 6.84 -13.90 -11.25
C ASP A 81 5.46 -14.39 -11.71
N ARG A 82 4.39 -13.90 -11.07
CA ARG A 82 3.02 -14.22 -11.47
C ARG A 82 2.75 -13.95 -12.95
N TYR A 83 3.21 -12.81 -13.47
CA TYR A 83 3.02 -12.46 -14.88
C TYR A 83 3.85 -13.39 -15.78
N LEU A 84 5.09 -13.68 -15.41
CA LEU A 84 5.97 -14.62 -16.11
C LEU A 84 5.32 -16.01 -16.23
N ARG A 85 4.84 -16.57 -15.11
CA ARG A 85 4.17 -17.88 -15.09
C ARG A 85 2.88 -17.90 -15.88
N GLU A 86 2.02 -16.90 -15.71
CA GLU A 86 0.78 -16.82 -16.48
C GLU A 86 1.10 -16.77 -18.00
N VAL A 87 2.14 -16.05 -18.42
CA VAL A 87 2.60 -16.05 -19.82
C VAL A 87 3.07 -17.44 -20.27
N ILE A 88 3.92 -18.11 -19.49
CA ILE A 88 4.45 -19.45 -19.80
C ILE A 88 3.32 -20.48 -19.85
N ASP A 89 2.44 -20.53 -18.86
CA ASP A 89 1.29 -21.46 -18.77
C ASP A 89 0.37 -21.38 -19.98
N PHE A 90 0.17 -20.17 -20.53
CA PHE A 90 -0.64 -19.99 -21.73
C PHE A 90 0.11 -20.32 -23.01
N LEU A 91 1.42 -20.10 -23.05
CA LEU A 91 2.28 -20.51 -24.16
C LEU A 91 2.40 -22.04 -24.26
N GLU A 92 2.50 -22.73 -23.13
CA GLU A 92 2.59 -24.20 -23.08
C GLU A 92 1.32 -24.92 -23.56
N LYS A 93 0.16 -24.26 -23.55
CA LYS A 93 -1.08 -24.83 -24.09
C LYS A 93 -1.01 -25.01 -25.61
N ASP A 94 -0.10 -24.31 -26.28
CA ASP A 94 0.13 -24.46 -27.72
C ASP A 94 1.13 -25.61 -27.96
N GLN A 95 0.72 -26.62 -28.73
CA GLN A 95 1.54 -27.80 -28.97
C GLN A 95 2.86 -27.48 -29.68
N HIS A 96 2.83 -26.57 -30.67
CA HIS A 96 4.04 -26.18 -31.42
C HIS A 96 5.04 -25.48 -30.50
N PHE A 97 4.54 -24.55 -29.68
CA PHE A 97 5.39 -23.82 -28.75
C PHE A 97 5.96 -24.73 -27.66
N ARG A 98 5.15 -25.63 -27.08
CA ARG A 98 5.60 -26.59 -26.05
C ARG A 98 6.71 -27.51 -26.57
N GLU A 99 6.56 -28.06 -27.77
CA GLU A 99 7.62 -28.89 -28.38
C GLU A 99 8.91 -28.10 -28.60
N LYS A 100 8.81 -26.80 -28.93
CA LYS A 100 9.97 -25.92 -29.06
C LYS A 100 10.59 -25.59 -27.71
N LEU A 101 9.78 -25.37 -26.68
CA LEU A 101 10.26 -25.08 -25.32
C LEU A 101 11.08 -26.25 -24.78
N HIS A 102 10.60 -27.49 -24.89
CA HIS A 102 11.30 -28.68 -24.36
C HIS A 102 12.55 -29.09 -25.16
N ASN A 103 12.64 -28.73 -26.44
CA ASN A 103 13.77 -29.12 -27.31
C ASN A 103 14.85 -28.03 -27.44
N THR A 104 14.67 -26.87 -26.82
CA THR A 104 15.62 -25.74 -26.93
C THR A 104 16.48 -25.66 -25.67
N ASP A 105 17.79 -25.58 -25.84
CA ASP A 105 18.73 -25.42 -24.74
C ASP A 105 18.56 -24.06 -24.04
N MET A 106 18.90 -23.98 -22.75
CA MET A 106 18.76 -22.76 -21.95
C MET A 106 19.49 -21.56 -22.58
N GLU A 107 20.70 -21.77 -23.11
CA GLU A 107 21.48 -20.71 -23.77
C GLU A 107 20.80 -20.17 -25.03
N ASP A 108 20.08 -21.02 -25.75
CA ASP A 108 19.32 -20.64 -26.93
C ASP A 108 18.04 -19.86 -26.57
N ILE A 109 17.46 -20.16 -25.40
CA ILE A 109 16.36 -19.39 -24.80
C ILE A 109 16.85 -17.98 -24.43
N LYS A 110 17.99 -17.86 -23.74
CA LYS A 110 18.63 -16.58 -23.38
C LYS A 110 18.94 -15.70 -24.61
N GLN A 111 19.32 -16.33 -25.72
CA GLN A 111 19.60 -15.65 -27.00
C GLN A 111 18.35 -15.13 -27.73
N GLY A 112 17.14 -15.41 -27.24
CA GLY A 112 15.89 -14.93 -27.84
C GLY A 112 15.44 -15.73 -29.07
N LYS A 113 15.96 -16.95 -29.28
CA LYS A 113 15.49 -17.81 -30.38
C LYS A 113 14.04 -18.24 -30.16
N LEU A 114 13.68 -18.56 -28.92
CA LEU A 114 12.34 -18.96 -28.52
C LEU A 114 11.29 -17.85 -28.75
N ALA A 115 11.67 -16.59 -28.52
CA ALA A 115 10.77 -15.46 -28.71
C ALA A 115 10.24 -15.35 -30.15
N LYS A 116 11.04 -15.74 -31.15
CA LYS A 116 10.65 -15.71 -32.57
C LYS A 116 9.60 -16.76 -32.92
N GLU A 117 9.52 -17.86 -32.16
CA GLU A 117 8.50 -18.89 -32.37
C GLU A 117 7.10 -18.42 -31.96
N LEU A 118 7.02 -17.31 -31.20
CA LEU A 118 5.76 -16.62 -30.90
C LEU A 118 5.00 -16.21 -32.17
N ASP A 119 5.70 -16.05 -33.31
CA ASP A 119 5.09 -15.74 -34.60
C ASP A 119 4.18 -16.85 -35.15
N PHE A 120 4.36 -18.08 -34.69
CA PHE A 120 3.61 -19.26 -35.15
C PHE A 120 2.53 -19.73 -34.17
N VAL A 121 2.46 -19.12 -32.99
CA VAL A 121 1.49 -19.46 -31.95
C VAL A 121 0.05 -19.15 -32.38
N SER A 122 -0.89 -19.99 -31.95
CA SER A 122 -2.30 -19.82 -32.28
C SER A 122 -2.88 -18.47 -31.85
N HIS A 123 -3.86 -17.97 -32.62
CA HIS A 123 -4.50 -16.67 -32.37
C HIS A 123 -5.16 -16.58 -30.98
N HIS A 124 -5.69 -17.69 -30.47
CA HIS A 124 -6.33 -17.71 -29.14
C HIS A 124 -5.32 -17.41 -28.03
N VAL A 125 -4.13 -18.02 -28.10
CA VAL A 125 -3.05 -17.77 -27.13
C VAL A 125 -2.58 -16.33 -27.26
N ARG A 126 -2.35 -15.81 -28.47
CA ARG A 126 -2.00 -14.38 -28.65
C ARG A 126 -3.00 -13.41 -28.04
N THR A 127 -4.29 -13.64 -28.27
CA THR A 127 -5.35 -12.78 -27.71
C THR A 127 -5.30 -12.77 -26.18
N LYS A 128 -4.93 -13.91 -25.58
CA LYS A 128 -4.79 -14.04 -24.13
C LYS A 128 -3.51 -13.37 -23.62
N LEU A 129 -2.39 -13.50 -24.32
CA LEU A 129 -1.14 -12.80 -24.00
C LEU A 129 -1.30 -11.27 -24.04
N ASP A 130 -2.01 -10.75 -25.04
CA ASP A 130 -2.36 -9.32 -25.11
C ASP A 130 -3.14 -8.88 -23.86
N GLU A 131 -4.03 -9.73 -23.37
CA GLU A 131 -4.81 -9.45 -22.17
C GLU A 131 -3.96 -9.49 -20.90
N LEU A 132 -3.07 -10.47 -20.76
CA LEU A 132 -2.13 -10.55 -19.65
C LEU A 132 -1.23 -9.30 -19.58
N LYS A 133 -0.68 -8.88 -20.73
CA LYS A 133 0.12 -7.66 -20.80
C LYS A 133 -0.67 -6.43 -20.37
N ARG A 134 -1.94 -6.30 -20.79
CA ARG A 134 -2.82 -5.20 -20.35
C ARG A 134 -3.07 -5.23 -18.85
N GLN A 135 -3.26 -6.41 -18.27
CA GLN A 135 -3.45 -6.58 -16.83
C GLN A 135 -2.20 -6.16 -16.06
N GLU A 136 -1.03 -6.58 -16.51
CA GLU A 136 0.24 -6.24 -15.89
C GLU A 136 0.53 -4.74 -15.97
N VAL A 137 0.36 -4.12 -17.14
CA VAL A 137 0.50 -2.66 -17.28
C VAL A 137 -0.47 -1.90 -16.38
N ASN A 138 -1.69 -2.40 -16.17
CA ASN A 138 -2.65 -1.78 -15.25
C ASN A 138 -2.25 -1.96 -13.77
N ARG A 139 -1.67 -3.11 -13.40
CA ARG A 139 -1.09 -3.35 -12.08
C ARG A 139 0.01 -2.32 -11.81
N LEU A 140 0.96 -2.18 -12.74
CA LEU A 140 2.07 -1.22 -12.63
C LEU A 140 1.59 0.23 -12.54
N ARG A 141 0.60 0.62 -13.35
CA ARG A 141 -0.02 1.97 -13.23
C ARG A 141 -0.64 2.20 -11.86
N THR A 142 -1.25 1.18 -11.27
CA THR A 142 -1.87 1.28 -9.95
C THR A 142 -0.80 1.44 -8.86
N LEU A 143 0.31 0.70 -8.95
CA LEU A 143 1.45 0.83 -8.04
C LEU A 143 2.11 2.21 -8.14
N ILE A 144 2.35 2.68 -9.37
CA ILE A 144 2.88 4.03 -9.63
C ILE A 144 1.97 5.10 -9.00
N LYS A 145 0.65 4.97 -9.18
CA LYS A 145 -0.31 5.89 -8.60
C LYS A 145 -0.30 5.86 -7.07
N ALA A 146 -0.26 4.66 -6.47
CA ALA A 146 -0.19 4.52 -5.02
C ALA A 146 1.09 5.14 -4.44
N LYS A 147 2.24 4.94 -5.10
CA LYS A 147 3.51 5.58 -4.74
C LYS A 147 3.41 7.10 -4.76
N GLN A 148 2.79 7.67 -5.81
CA GLN A 148 2.59 9.12 -5.91
C GLN A 148 1.65 9.68 -4.84
N ASP A 149 0.57 8.96 -4.53
CA ASP A 149 -0.39 9.35 -3.49
C ASP A 149 0.30 9.39 -2.10
N LEU A 150 1.27 8.49 -1.85
CA LEU A 150 2.10 8.47 -0.63
C LEU A 150 3.12 9.61 -0.60
N GLU A 151 3.77 9.90 -1.74
CA GLU A 151 4.76 10.98 -1.89
C GLU A 151 4.14 12.38 -1.92
N GLY A 152 2.82 12.51 -1.72
CA GLY A 152 2.13 13.80 -1.63
C GLY A 152 2.07 14.58 -2.95
N GLY A 153 2.16 13.88 -4.09
CA GLY A 153 2.21 14.49 -5.41
C GLY A 153 0.98 15.36 -5.72
N ASN A 154 1.22 16.64 -6.02
CA ASN A 154 0.21 17.51 -6.62
C ASN A 154 -0.39 16.86 -7.87
N ASP A 155 -1.67 17.14 -8.13
CA ASP A 155 -2.56 16.71 -9.23
C ASP A 155 -2.07 17.12 -10.66
N ILE A 156 -0.75 17.20 -10.86
CA ILE A 156 -0.05 17.39 -12.12
C ILE A 156 -0.15 16.06 -12.86
N ALA A 157 -0.55 16.09 -14.14
CA ALA A 157 -0.64 14.90 -14.97
C ALA A 157 0.73 14.21 -15.06
N VAL A 158 0.98 13.25 -14.17
CA VAL A 158 2.22 12.50 -14.17
C VAL A 158 2.26 11.64 -15.42
N ASP A 159 3.37 11.70 -16.13
CA ASP A 159 3.59 10.86 -17.28
C ASP A 159 3.84 9.43 -16.80
N HIS A 160 2.75 8.69 -16.58
CA HIS A 160 2.80 7.28 -16.18
C HIS A 160 3.61 6.46 -17.19
N GLN A 161 3.67 6.91 -18.45
CA GLN A 161 4.47 6.29 -19.50
C GLN A 161 5.98 6.40 -19.25
N ALA A 162 6.45 7.49 -18.64
CA ALA A 162 7.85 7.69 -18.29
C ALA A 162 8.26 6.83 -17.08
N LEU A 163 7.38 6.68 -16.09
CA LEU A 163 7.63 5.85 -14.91
C LEU A 163 7.59 4.35 -15.23
N LEU A 164 6.76 3.95 -16.20
CA LEU A 164 6.75 2.57 -16.69
C LEU A 164 8.07 2.15 -17.35
N LYS A 165 8.97 3.09 -17.70
CA LYS A 165 10.30 2.78 -18.23
C LYS A 165 11.21 2.10 -17.21
N GLN A 166 10.92 2.19 -15.91
CA GLN A 166 11.69 1.50 -14.87
C GLN A 166 11.50 -0.03 -14.96
N PHE A 167 10.41 -0.50 -15.55
CA PHE A 167 10.12 -1.94 -15.66
C PHE A 167 10.67 -2.47 -16.98
N GLU A 168 11.88 -3.03 -16.93
CA GLU A 168 12.64 -3.41 -18.13
C GLU A 168 12.05 -4.63 -18.89
N TYR A 169 11.32 -5.49 -18.17
CA TYR A 169 10.70 -6.73 -18.68
C TYR A 169 9.47 -6.51 -19.57
N LEU A 170 9.04 -5.26 -19.81
CA LEU A 170 7.89 -4.93 -20.66
C LEU A 170 8.23 -3.87 -21.72
N ASN A 171 7.69 -4.05 -22.93
CA ASN A 171 7.72 -2.97 -23.92
C ASN A 171 6.64 -1.93 -23.62
N HIS A 172 7.03 -0.87 -22.92
CA HIS A 172 6.14 0.23 -22.58
C HIS A 172 5.64 1.01 -23.81
N ASN A 173 6.37 1.03 -24.94
CA ASN A 173 5.94 1.76 -26.14
C ASN A 173 4.69 1.17 -26.80
N ASN A 174 4.43 -0.11 -26.52
CA ASN A 174 3.25 -0.82 -26.99
C ASN A 174 2.48 -1.44 -25.80
N PRO A 175 1.64 -0.70 -25.08
CA PRO A 175 1.02 -1.19 -23.85
C PRO A 175 -0.15 -2.19 -24.07
N HIS A 176 -0.51 -2.52 -25.31
CA HIS A 176 -1.78 -3.18 -25.60
C HIS A 176 -1.67 -4.51 -26.35
N THR A 177 -0.53 -4.79 -26.98
CA THR A 177 -0.29 -6.07 -27.66
C THR A 177 1.04 -6.67 -27.20
N PHE A 178 1.05 -7.98 -27.00
CA PHE A 178 2.21 -8.76 -26.60
C PHE A 178 2.94 -9.25 -27.85
N GLU A 179 4.13 -8.70 -28.08
CA GLU A 179 4.96 -8.96 -29.26
C GLU A 179 6.16 -9.86 -28.93
N VAL A 180 6.89 -10.27 -29.97
CA VAL A 180 8.14 -11.05 -29.84
C VAL A 180 9.12 -10.33 -28.90
N ASP A 181 9.23 -9.01 -29.02
CA ASP A 181 10.10 -8.18 -28.19
C ASP A 181 9.70 -8.23 -26.70
N ASP A 182 8.42 -8.41 -26.37
CA ASP A 182 7.98 -8.52 -24.98
C ASP A 182 8.39 -9.86 -24.37
N LEU A 183 8.25 -10.95 -25.12
CA LEU A 183 8.68 -12.27 -24.66
C LEU A 183 10.21 -12.32 -24.51
N ASP A 184 10.95 -11.73 -25.46
CA ASP A 184 12.41 -11.64 -25.38
C ASP A 184 12.88 -10.82 -24.15
N ARG A 185 12.25 -9.66 -23.89
CA ARG A 185 12.54 -8.84 -22.70
C ARG A 185 12.16 -9.56 -21.41
N LEU A 186 10.99 -10.17 -21.37
CA LEU A 186 10.50 -10.88 -20.19
C LEU A 186 11.43 -12.03 -19.81
N ILE A 187 11.86 -12.83 -20.79
CA ILE A 187 12.80 -13.93 -20.57
C ILE A 187 14.16 -13.39 -20.13
N LYS A 188 14.72 -12.38 -20.84
CA LYS A 188 16.03 -11.83 -20.50
C LYS A 188 16.07 -11.18 -19.12
N SER A 189 15.06 -10.39 -18.78
CA SER A 189 14.94 -9.81 -17.44
C SER A 189 14.75 -10.91 -16.41
N ALA A 190 13.87 -11.89 -16.63
CA ALA A 190 13.72 -13.01 -15.69
C ALA A 190 15.02 -13.79 -15.49
N THR A 191 15.76 -14.09 -16.56
CA THR A 191 17.06 -14.76 -16.44
C THR A 191 18.07 -13.90 -15.68
N ASN A 192 18.19 -12.61 -16.01
CA ASN A 192 19.15 -11.73 -15.36
C ASN A 192 18.82 -11.50 -13.88
N ASP A 193 17.54 -11.26 -13.58
CA ASP A 193 17.06 -11.04 -12.22
C ASP A 193 17.23 -12.33 -11.39
N LEU A 194 17.01 -13.52 -11.98
CA LEU A 194 17.24 -14.79 -11.28
C LEU A 194 18.71 -15.12 -11.07
N GLU A 195 19.58 -14.78 -12.03
CA GLU A 195 21.04 -14.95 -11.92
C GLU A 195 21.65 -13.99 -10.89
N ASN A 196 21.09 -12.79 -10.74
CA ASN A 196 21.54 -11.79 -9.77
C ASN A 196 20.71 -11.76 -8.49
N PHE A 197 19.66 -12.58 -8.35
CA PHE A 197 18.73 -12.53 -7.23
C PHE A 197 19.46 -12.63 -5.88
N ASP A 198 20.31 -13.64 -5.75
CA ASP A 198 21.09 -13.87 -4.54
C ASP A 198 22.05 -12.72 -4.27
N LYS A 199 22.72 -12.23 -5.32
CA LYS A 199 23.65 -11.10 -5.23
C LYS A 199 22.96 -9.81 -4.78
N ASP A 200 21.81 -9.50 -5.36
CA ASP A 200 21.04 -8.31 -5.03
C ASP A 200 20.51 -8.40 -3.58
N ARG A 201 20.09 -9.59 -3.14
CA ARG A 201 19.73 -9.86 -1.75
C ARG A 201 20.91 -9.66 -0.78
N HIS A 202 22.10 -10.15 -1.12
CA HIS A 202 23.33 -9.88 -0.35
C HIS A 202 23.64 -8.38 -0.26
N GLU A 203 23.43 -7.63 -1.34
CA GLU A 203 23.62 -6.18 -1.38
C GLU A 203 22.57 -5.44 -0.53
N GLU A 204 21.31 -5.87 -0.56
CA GLU A 204 20.23 -5.33 0.29
C GLU A 204 20.51 -5.59 1.77
N PHE A 205 20.93 -6.81 2.13
CA PHE A 205 21.31 -7.15 3.50
C PHE A 205 22.51 -6.33 3.96
N LYS A 206 23.52 -6.14 3.09
CA LYS A 206 24.66 -5.26 3.39
C LYS A 206 24.19 -3.82 3.70
N GLN A 207 23.28 -3.27 2.91
CA GLN A 207 22.71 -1.93 3.16
C GLN A 207 21.91 -1.88 4.46
N TYR A 208 21.16 -2.94 4.78
CA TYR A 208 20.44 -3.07 6.04
C TYR A 208 21.39 -3.00 7.24
N GLU A 209 22.45 -3.81 7.24
CA GLU A 209 23.46 -3.83 8.30
C GLU A 209 24.19 -2.48 8.44
N MET A 210 24.56 -1.84 7.32
CA MET A 210 25.14 -0.50 7.33
C MET A 210 24.17 0.55 7.90
N THR A 211 22.88 0.47 7.57
CA THR A 211 21.85 1.38 8.09
C THR A 211 21.67 1.19 9.59
N LYS A 212 21.58 -0.06 10.04
CA LYS A 212 21.44 -0.43 11.45
C LYS A 212 22.62 0.09 12.29
N ASP A 213 23.86 -0.10 11.82
CA ASP A 213 25.04 0.42 12.51
C ASP A 213 25.12 1.95 12.44
N HIS A 214 24.76 2.57 11.32
CA HIS A 214 24.68 4.02 11.18
C HIS A 214 23.71 4.64 12.20
N ASP A 215 22.48 4.12 12.27
CA ASP A 215 21.45 4.60 13.19
C ASP A 215 21.89 4.43 14.65
N ARG A 216 22.55 3.30 14.97
CA ARG A 216 23.15 3.07 16.28
C ARG A 216 24.22 4.13 16.61
N ARG A 217 25.13 4.43 15.67
CA ARG A 217 26.17 5.47 15.86
C ARG A 217 25.56 6.86 16.04
N GLU A 218 24.55 7.21 15.25
CA GLU A 218 23.82 8.48 15.39
C GLU A 218 23.10 8.55 16.74
N HIS A 219 22.44 7.47 17.17
CA HIS A 219 21.81 7.41 18.48
C HIS A 219 22.81 7.66 19.61
N LEU A 220 23.98 7.01 19.59
CA LEU A 220 25.04 7.19 20.57
C LEU A 220 25.62 8.62 20.59
N LYS A 221 25.60 9.34 19.46
CA LYS A 221 26.00 10.77 19.40
C LYS A 221 25.00 11.69 20.09
N THR A 222 23.71 11.30 20.16
CA THR A 222 22.68 12.11 20.83
C THR A 222 22.67 11.97 22.35
N LEU A 223 23.28 10.91 22.90
CA LEU A 223 23.29 10.59 24.33
C LEU A 223 24.46 11.24 25.09
N ASP A 224 24.23 11.48 26.39
CA ASP A 224 25.25 11.92 27.34
C ASP A 224 26.30 10.81 27.61
N ASP A 225 27.49 11.16 28.11
CA ASP A 225 28.60 10.20 28.26
C ASP A 225 28.26 8.99 29.17
N ASP A 226 27.51 9.20 30.26
CA ASP A 226 27.08 8.14 31.17
C ASP A 226 26.01 7.23 30.54
N GLU A 227 25.15 7.79 29.68
CA GLU A 227 24.11 7.03 28.97
C GLU A 227 24.71 6.24 27.81
N ARG A 228 25.61 6.86 27.05
CA ARG A 228 26.36 6.22 25.96
C ARG A 228 27.09 4.96 26.44
N LYS A 229 27.75 5.03 27.59
CA LYS A 229 28.45 3.87 28.17
C LYS A 229 27.50 2.73 28.55
N LYS A 230 26.31 3.05 29.08
CA LYS A 230 25.31 2.03 29.42
C LYS A 230 24.73 1.37 28.17
N GLU A 231 24.49 2.16 27.13
CA GLU A 231 23.98 1.64 25.86
C GLU A 231 25.01 0.74 25.17
N GLU A 232 26.29 1.14 25.18
CA GLU A 232 27.39 0.30 24.69
C GLU A 232 27.52 -1.02 25.49
N GLU A 233 27.42 -0.95 26.82
CA GLU A 233 27.43 -2.15 27.68
C GLU A 233 26.22 -3.06 27.39
N HIS A 234 25.03 -2.48 27.22
CA HIS A 234 23.82 -3.21 26.87
C HIS A 234 23.95 -3.92 25.52
N TYR A 235 24.46 -3.23 24.49
CA TYR A 235 24.70 -3.81 23.18
C TYR A 235 25.73 -4.95 23.24
N ASP A 236 26.81 -4.78 24.00
CA ASP A 236 27.80 -5.84 24.22
C ASP A 236 27.21 -7.05 24.96
N GLU A 237 26.23 -6.84 25.84
CA GLU A 237 25.48 -7.90 26.49
C GLU A 237 24.57 -8.64 25.50
N LEU A 238 23.82 -7.92 24.66
CA LEU A 238 22.96 -8.51 23.62
C LEU A 238 23.79 -9.35 22.64
N ARG A 239 24.90 -8.80 22.13
CA ARG A 239 25.80 -9.54 21.23
C ARG A 239 26.33 -10.83 21.86
N LYS A 240 26.72 -10.79 23.14
CA LYS A 240 27.19 -12.00 23.85
C LYS A 240 26.09 -13.03 24.07
N LYS A 241 24.85 -12.59 24.30
CA LYS A 241 23.71 -13.51 24.41
C LYS A 241 23.45 -14.20 23.07
N HIS A 242 23.44 -13.43 21.99
CA HIS A 242 23.27 -13.96 20.65
C HIS A 242 24.39 -14.96 20.29
N ALA A 243 25.64 -14.64 20.62
CA ALA A 243 26.80 -15.53 20.43
C ALA A 243 26.74 -16.83 21.26
N ASP A 244 25.96 -16.86 22.36
CA ASP A 244 25.83 -18.02 23.25
C ASP A 244 24.70 -18.94 22.79
N HIS A 245 24.88 -19.51 21.60
CA HIS A 245 23.94 -20.45 21.01
C HIS A 245 24.51 -21.88 20.96
N PRO A 246 23.66 -22.93 20.90
CA PRO A 246 24.10 -24.30 20.62
C PRO A 246 24.88 -24.37 19.32
N LYS A 247 25.83 -25.31 19.23
CA LYS A 247 26.64 -25.49 18.01
C LYS A 247 25.73 -25.80 16.82
N VAL A 248 25.87 -25.01 15.77
CA VAL A 248 25.17 -25.16 14.50
C VAL A 248 25.96 -26.12 13.62
N ASN A 249 25.24 -27.02 12.95
CA ASN A 249 25.85 -27.96 12.02
C ASN A 249 26.17 -27.28 10.69
N HIS A 250 27.13 -27.84 9.95
CA HIS A 250 27.40 -27.39 8.59
C HIS A 250 26.20 -27.73 7.67
N PRO A 251 25.74 -26.78 6.83
CA PRO A 251 24.63 -27.02 5.92
C PRO A 251 24.89 -28.21 4.99
N GLY A 252 23.91 -29.09 4.83
CA GLY A 252 24.02 -30.29 3.98
C GLY A 252 24.90 -31.41 4.56
N SER A 253 25.42 -31.26 5.79
CA SER A 253 26.25 -32.30 6.42
C SER A 253 25.42 -33.46 7.00
N GLN A 254 26.09 -34.61 7.21
CA GLN A 254 25.42 -35.78 7.78
C GLN A 254 24.75 -35.49 9.14
N ASN A 255 25.39 -34.69 9.99
CA ASN A 255 24.86 -34.38 11.32
C ASN A 255 23.58 -33.55 11.22
N GLN A 256 23.56 -32.54 10.35
CA GLN A 256 22.39 -31.70 10.10
C GLN A 256 21.21 -32.53 9.57
N LEU A 257 21.44 -33.38 8.56
CA LEU A 257 20.36 -34.20 7.99
C LEU A 257 19.84 -35.26 8.97
N LYS A 258 20.71 -35.84 9.81
CA LYS A 258 20.30 -36.77 10.86
C LYS A 258 19.47 -36.09 11.94
N GLU A 259 19.79 -34.85 12.26
CA GLU A 259 19.03 -34.07 13.24
C GLU A 259 17.63 -33.74 12.71
N VAL A 260 17.51 -33.31 11.45
CA VAL A 260 16.21 -33.14 10.80
C VAL A 260 15.42 -34.46 10.80
N TRP A 261 16.08 -35.57 10.49
CA TRP A 261 15.47 -36.91 10.52
C TRP A 261 14.97 -37.34 11.91
N GLU A 262 15.66 -36.95 12.98
CA GLU A 262 15.24 -37.24 14.36
C GLU A 262 14.12 -36.30 14.82
N GLU A 263 14.29 -35.00 14.61
CA GLU A 263 13.42 -33.98 15.21
C GLU A 263 12.18 -33.67 14.37
N ALA A 264 12.33 -33.56 13.05
CA ALA A 264 11.22 -33.27 12.14
C ALA A 264 10.45 -34.54 11.77
N ASP A 265 11.16 -35.62 11.44
CA ASP A 265 10.52 -36.87 10.99
C ASP A 265 10.21 -37.86 12.12
N GLY A 266 10.83 -37.70 13.29
CA GLY A 266 10.64 -38.60 14.44
C GLY A 266 11.21 -40.00 14.21
N LEU A 267 12.23 -40.13 13.37
CA LEU A 267 12.86 -41.40 12.98
C LEU A 267 14.19 -41.60 13.73
N ASP A 268 14.64 -42.86 13.83
CA ASP A 268 15.89 -43.19 14.54
C ASP A 268 17.13 -42.72 13.73
N PRO A 269 18.05 -41.92 14.33
CA PRO A 269 19.29 -41.49 13.67
C PRO A 269 20.20 -42.62 13.17
N GLU A 270 20.10 -43.82 13.76
CA GLU A 270 20.90 -44.98 13.36
C GLU A 270 20.38 -45.63 12.06
N ASP A 271 19.10 -45.45 11.76
CA ASP A 271 18.44 -45.95 10.55
C ASP A 271 18.46 -44.93 9.39
N PHE A 272 19.29 -43.88 9.52
CA PHE A 272 19.40 -42.83 8.51
C PHE A 272 19.82 -43.38 7.13
N ASP A 273 18.94 -43.21 6.15
CA ASP A 273 19.17 -43.56 4.75
C ASP A 273 18.99 -42.31 3.87
N PRO A 274 20.04 -41.81 3.20
CA PRO A 274 19.95 -40.60 2.39
C PRO A 274 18.87 -40.66 1.32
N LYS A 275 18.64 -41.83 0.72
CA LYS A 275 17.61 -41.97 -0.31
C LYS A 275 16.22 -41.82 0.29
N THR A 276 15.96 -42.42 1.46
CA THR A 276 14.68 -42.28 2.14
C THR A 276 14.48 -40.83 2.63
N PHE A 277 15.52 -40.21 3.16
CA PHE A 277 15.52 -38.79 3.53
C PHE A 277 15.12 -37.90 2.35
N PHE A 278 15.72 -38.12 1.18
CA PHE A 278 15.40 -37.37 -0.05
C PHE A 278 13.91 -37.44 -0.39
N ASN A 279 13.36 -38.66 -0.49
CA ASN A 279 11.95 -38.84 -0.86
C ASN A 279 10.97 -38.33 0.21
N LEU A 280 11.41 -38.17 1.47
CA LEU A 280 10.56 -37.70 2.55
C LEU A 280 10.40 -36.18 2.54
N HIS A 281 11.42 -35.47 2.08
CA HIS A 281 11.46 -34.00 2.03
C HIS A 281 11.15 -33.42 0.65
N ASP A 282 11.07 -34.26 -0.38
CA ASP A 282 10.54 -33.93 -1.70
C ASP A 282 9.03 -33.73 -1.54
N SER A 283 8.66 -32.49 -1.23
CA SER A 283 7.33 -32.10 -0.76
C SER A 283 6.33 -32.15 -1.90
N ASN A 284 6.78 -31.87 -3.11
CA ASN A 284 5.95 -31.86 -4.31
C ASN A 284 5.98 -33.21 -5.08
N GLY A 285 6.93 -34.09 -4.77
CA GLY A 285 7.08 -35.44 -5.33
C GLY A 285 7.62 -35.46 -6.76
N ASP A 286 8.34 -34.42 -7.20
CA ASP A 286 8.87 -34.29 -8.56
C ASP A 286 10.24 -34.94 -8.76
N GLY A 287 10.86 -35.42 -7.68
CA GLY A 287 12.14 -36.11 -7.68
C GLY A 287 13.36 -35.19 -7.64
N TYR A 288 13.16 -33.91 -7.34
CA TYR A 288 14.19 -32.90 -7.16
C TYR A 288 14.04 -32.22 -5.80
N PHE A 289 15.13 -31.66 -5.27
CA PHE A 289 15.03 -30.63 -4.24
C PHE A 289 15.17 -29.27 -4.89
N ASP A 290 14.13 -28.47 -4.78
CA ASP A 290 14.19 -27.05 -5.10
C ASP A 290 14.77 -26.21 -3.94
N GLU A 291 14.93 -24.92 -4.19
CA GLU A 291 15.48 -24.00 -3.19
C GLU A 291 14.65 -23.91 -1.92
N GLN A 292 13.33 -23.98 -2.04
CA GLN A 292 12.41 -23.84 -0.91
C GLN A 292 12.45 -25.09 -0.04
N GLU A 293 12.54 -26.26 -0.68
CA GLU A 293 12.71 -27.54 0.00
C GLU A 293 14.06 -27.61 0.73
N LEU A 294 15.15 -27.14 0.13
CA LEU A 294 16.44 -27.04 0.83
C LEU A 294 16.38 -26.04 1.99
N GLU A 295 15.81 -24.86 1.78
CA GLU A 295 15.65 -23.83 2.82
C GLU A 295 14.86 -24.36 4.03
N ALA A 296 13.83 -25.18 3.79
CA ALA A 296 13.05 -25.80 4.86
C ALA A 296 13.92 -26.69 5.77
N LEU A 297 14.93 -27.40 5.22
CA LEU A 297 15.85 -28.24 5.99
C LEU A 297 16.72 -27.43 6.96
N PHE A 298 16.99 -26.16 6.67
CA PHE A 298 17.84 -25.31 7.50
C PHE A 298 17.08 -24.67 8.66
N THR A 299 15.75 -24.63 8.61
CA THR A 299 14.92 -23.97 9.63
C THR A 299 15.26 -24.46 11.04
N LYS A 300 15.44 -25.78 11.23
CA LYS A 300 15.78 -26.35 12.54
C LYS A 300 17.16 -25.95 13.05
N GLU A 301 18.14 -25.79 12.16
CA GLU A 301 19.46 -25.31 12.54
C GLU A 301 19.43 -23.83 12.92
N LEU A 302 18.68 -23.02 12.18
CA LEU A 302 18.55 -21.58 12.42
C LEU A 302 17.77 -21.26 13.70
N GLU A 303 16.75 -22.07 14.04
CA GLU A 303 16.00 -21.98 15.30
C GLU A 303 16.89 -22.15 16.56
N LYS A 304 18.11 -22.68 16.42
CA LYS A 304 19.08 -22.75 17.54
C LYS A 304 19.72 -21.40 17.83
N ILE A 305 19.84 -20.53 16.81
CA ILE A 305 20.53 -19.25 16.88
C ILE A 305 19.52 -18.11 17.08
N TYR A 306 18.42 -18.15 16.33
CA TYR A 306 17.47 -17.04 16.24
C TYR A 306 16.10 -17.45 16.81
N ASP A 307 15.63 -16.71 17.82
CA ASP A 307 14.27 -16.81 18.34
C ASP A 307 13.52 -15.48 18.11
N PRO A 308 12.38 -15.47 17.39
CA PRO A 308 11.59 -14.25 17.16
C PRO A 308 11.09 -13.55 18.44
N THR A 309 11.16 -14.21 19.60
CA THR A 309 10.73 -13.67 20.89
C THR A 309 11.85 -12.94 21.65
N ASN A 310 13.09 -13.14 21.24
CA ASN A 310 14.27 -12.47 21.79
C ASN A 310 14.50 -11.12 21.10
N GLU A 311 15.09 -10.16 21.81
CA GLU A 311 15.36 -8.82 21.26
C GLU A 311 16.73 -8.72 20.59
N GLU A 312 17.65 -9.61 20.96
CA GLU A 312 18.97 -9.78 20.40
C GLU A 312 18.96 -10.43 19.02
N ASP A 313 17.90 -11.17 18.68
CA ASP A 313 17.84 -12.00 17.48
C ASP A 313 17.12 -11.27 16.35
N ASP A 314 17.85 -11.00 15.27
CA ASP A 314 17.33 -10.32 14.10
C ASP A 314 16.79 -11.31 13.06
N MET A 315 15.49 -11.25 12.80
CA MET A 315 14.85 -12.13 11.81
C MET A 315 15.33 -11.87 10.37
N VAL A 316 15.87 -10.69 10.08
CA VAL A 316 16.47 -10.38 8.78
C VAL A 316 17.82 -11.08 8.65
N GLU A 317 18.62 -11.10 9.71
CA GLU A 317 19.88 -11.86 9.76
C GLU A 317 19.62 -13.37 9.63
N MET A 318 18.58 -13.88 10.29
CA MET A 318 18.18 -15.29 10.15
C MET A 318 17.87 -15.66 8.69
N GLU A 319 17.11 -14.83 7.99
CA GLU A 319 16.75 -15.05 6.59
C GLU A 319 17.99 -15.05 5.69
N GLU A 320 18.91 -14.13 5.93
CA GLU A 320 20.16 -14.05 5.18
C GLU A 320 21.05 -15.26 5.44
N GLU A 321 21.15 -15.71 6.68
CA GLU A 321 21.87 -16.94 7.02
C GLU A 321 21.25 -18.14 6.29
N ARG A 322 19.91 -18.22 6.20
CA ARG A 322 19.23 -19.26 5.43
C ARG A 322 19.64 -19.26 3.96
N LEU A 323 19.71 -18.09 3.34
CA LEU A 323 20.15 -17.94 1.95
C LEU A 323 21.61 -18.33 1.76
N ARG A 324 22.51 -17.95 2.69
CA ARG A 324 23.92 -18.38 2.69
C ARG A 324 24.06 -19.90 2.79
N MET A 325 23.28 -20.54 3.67
CA MET A 325 23.26 -22.00 3.79
C MET A 325 22.78 -22.67 2.49
N ARG A 326 21.72 -22.15 1.88
CA ARG A 326 21.21 -22.64 0.59
C ARG A 326 22.22 -22.46 -0.54
N GLU A 327 22.81 -21.27 -0.69
CA GLU A 327 23.81 -20.99 -1.72
C GLU A 327 25.03 -21.92 -1.58
N HIS A 328 25.48 -22.12 -0.34
CA HIS A 328 26.58 -23.05 -0.05
C HIS A 328 26.24 -24.48 -0.49
N VAL A 329 25.08 -25.00 -0.10
CA VAL A 329 24.66 -26.37 -0.47
C VAL A 329 24.46 -26.51 -1.97
N MET A 330 23.82 -25.55 -2.64
CA MET A 330 23.66 -25.57 -4.09
C MET A 330 25.01 -25.61 -4.81
N ASN A 331 25.96 -24.75 -4.43
CA ASN A 331 27.29 -24.72 -5.02
C ASN A 331 28.08 -26.03 -4.84
N GLU A 332 27.82 -26.77 -3.77
CA GLU A 332 28.50 -28.04 -3.51
C GLU A 332 27.84 -29.26 -4.16
N VAL A 333 26.51 -29.25 -4.29
CA VAL A 333 25.71 -30.42 -4.67
C VAL A 333 25.22 -30.34 -6.11
N ASP A 334 24.67 -29.20 -6.53
CA ASP A 334 24.18 -28.98 -7.90
C ASP A 334 25.37 -28.86 -8.85
N SER A 335 25.64 -29.95 -9.57
CA SER A 335 26.78 -30.04 -10.47
C SER A 335 26.46 -29.46 -11.85
N ASN A 336 25.18 -29.36 -12.19
CA ASN A 336 24.72 -29.00 -13.52
C ASN A 336 24.23 -27.52 -13.60
N ASN A 337 24.06 -26.87 -12.44
CA ASN A 337 23.64 -25.48 -12.24
C ASN A 337 22.23 -25.19 -12.80
N ASP A 338 21.31 -26.15 -12.68
CA ASP A 338 19.89 -25.95 -13.00
C ASP A 338 19.05 -25.48 -11.81
N ARG A 339 19.70 -25.22 -10.65
CA ARG A 339 19.07 -24.79 -9.38
C ARG A 339 18.12 -25.84 -8.81
N LEU A 340 18.29 -27.10 -9.20
CA LEU A 340 17.56 -28.24 -8.68
C LEU A 340 18.56 -29.33 -8.30
N VAL A 341 18.38 -29.94 -7.13
CA VAL A 341 19.22 -31.06 -6.73
C VAL A 341 18.52 -32.37 -7.03
N SER A 342 19.02 -33.11 -8.02
CA SER A 342 18.51 -34.44 -8.31
C SER A 342 18.93 -35.45 -7.24
N LEU A 343 18.16 -36.54 -7.12
CA LEU A 343 18.51 -37.66 -6.23
C LEU A 343 19.94 -38.19 -6.49
N ASP A 344 20.38 -38.25 -7.75
CA ASP A 344 21.70 -38.76 -8.08
C ASP A 344 22.81 -37.81 -7.62
N GLU A 345 22.63 -36.50 -7.78
CA GLU A 345 23.56 -35.47 -7.26
C GLU A 345 23.64 -35.52 -5.73
N PHE A 346 22.49 -35.60 -5.07
CA PHE A 346 22.41 -35.75 -3.62
C PHE A 346 23.15 -37.00 -3.11
N LEU A 347 22.93 -38.16 -3.75
CA LEU A 347 23.62 -39.42 -3.39
C LEU A 347 25.12 -39.40 -3.71
N VAL A 348 25.56 -38.58 -4.65
CA VAL A 348 26.99 -38.35 -4.89
C VAL A 348 27.57 -37.45 -3.79
N ALA A 349 26.86 -36.39 -3.40
CA ALA A 349 27.28 -35.48 -2.33
C ALA A 349 27.43 -36.21 -0.99
N THR A 350 26.52 -37.12 -0.64
CA THR A 350 26.60 -37.92 0.61
C THR A 350 27.85 -38.81 0.72
N LYS A 351 28.56 -39.06 -0.39
CA LYS A 351 29.81 -39.84 -0.41
C LYS A 351 31.06 -38.97 -0.34
N LYS A 352 30.92 -37.65 -0.46
CA LYS A 352 32.03 -36.70 -0.36
C LYS A 352 32.55 -36.64 1.08
N LYS A 353 33.79 -36.19 1.25
CA LYS A 353 34.43 -36.15 2.56
C LYS A 353 33.78 -35.08 3.44
N GLU A 354 33.45 -33.97 2.81
CA GLU A 354 32.81 -32.76 3.35
C GLU A 354 31.47 -33.09 4.02
N PHE A 355 30.75 -34.11 3.52
CA PHE A 355 29.52 -34.61 4.14
C PHE A 355 29.73 -35.31 5.49
N LEU A 356 30.83 -36.07 5.62
CA LEU A 356 31.14 -36.89 6.80
C LEU A 356 31.97 -36.14 7.85
N GLU A 357 32.90 -35.31 7.37
CA GLU A 357 33.81 -34.50 8.17
C GLU A 357 33.67 -33.03 7.74
N PRO A 358 32.55 -32.37 8.08
CA PRO A 358 32.35 -30.98 7.74
C PRO A 358 33.22 -30.05 8.58
N ASP A 359 33.61 -28.93 7.98
CA ASP A 359 34.18 -27.80 8.72
C ASP A 359 33.10 -27.10 9.56
N SER A 360 33.50 -26.31 10.57
CA SER A 360 32.55 -25.52 11.36
C SER A 360 31.91 -24.44 10.49
N TRP A 361 30.58 -24.30 10.55
CA TRP A 361 29.88 -23.18 9.91
C TRP A 361 30.18 -21.87 10.64
N GLU A 362 30.59 -20.85 9.90
CA GLU A 362 30.82 -19.49 10.40
C GLU A 362 29.55 -18.66 10.20
N THR A 363 28.92 -18.29 11.31
CA THR A 363 27.69 -17.46 11.35
C THR A 363 27.98 -16.04 10.90
N LEU A 364 26.92 -15.30 10.53
CA LEU A 364 26.99 -13.89 10.16
C LEU A 364 27.68 -13.01 11.22
N GLU A 365 27.52 -13.32 12.51
CA GLU A 365 28.22 -12.58 13.57
C GLU A 365 29.76 -12.64 13.43
N GLN A 366 30.28 -13.78 12.95
CA GLN A 366 31.71 -14.01 12.78
C GLN A 366 32.23 -13.43 11.47
N ASN A 367 31.36 -13.30 10.46
CA ASN A 367 31.71 -12.81 9.12
C ASN A 367 30.97 -11.51 8.80
N GLN A 368 31.64 -10.38 9.05
CA GLN A 368 31.07 -9.05 8.77
C GLN A 368 30.67 -8.88 7.30
N ALA A 369 29.43 -8.45 7.07
CA ALA A 369 28.86 -8.25 5.74
C ALA A 369 29.49 -7.09 4.95
N TYR A 370 30.08 -6.11 5.64
CA TYR A 370 30.67 -4.91 5.04
C TYR A 370 32.01 -4.54 5.67
N THR A 371 32.80 -3.77 4.93
CA THR A 371 34.08 -3.21 5.35
C THR A 371 33.93 -1.78 5.89
N ASP A 372 34.87 -1.34 6.72
CA ASP A 372 34.89 0.03 7.26
C ASP A 372 34.91 1.12 6.17
N GLU A 373 35.46 0.82 4.99
CA GLU A 373 35.47 1.76 3.86
C GLU A 373 34.08 1.87 3.20
N GLU A 374 33.40 0.75 2.98
CA GLU A 374 32.01 0.73 2.47
C GLU A 374 31.07 1.50 3.41
N MET A 375 31.24 1.33 4.73
CA MET A 375 30.47 2.09 5.73
C MET A 375 30.70 3.61 5.59
N ARG A 376 31.94 4.05 5.34
CA ARG A 376 32.24 5.47 5.14
C ARG A 376 31.57 6.01 3.88
N GLU A 377 31.66 5.27 2.78
CA GLU A 377 31.01 5.66 1.52
C GLU A 377 29.48 5.75 1.69
N PHE A 378 28.89 4.84 2.47
CA PHE A 378 27.47 4.87 2.80
C PHE A 378 27.08 6.09 3.64
N GLU A 379 27.84 6.41 4.70
CA GLU A 379 27.62 7.62 5.51
C GLU A 379 27.74 8.90 4.66
N ASP A 380 28.75 8.97 3.77
CA ASP A 380 28.92 10.10 2.85
C ASP A 380 27.74 10.24 1.89
N HIS A 381 27.20 9.13 1.37
CA HIS A 381 26.02 9.13 0.52
C HIS A 381 24.77 9.60 1.27
N LEU A 382 24.56 9.17 2.52
CA LEU A 382 23.45 9.63 3.35
C LEU A 382 23.51 11.15 3.60
N VAL A 383 24.69 11.69 3.89
CA VAL A 383 24.88 13.13 4.09
C VAL A 383 24.56 13.91 2.81
N GLN A 384 24.97 13.41 1.64
CA GLN A 384 24.61 14.03 0.36
C GLN A 384 23.10 13.99 0.12
N GLN A 385 22.45 12.86 0.40
CA GLN A 385 21.02 12.70 0.26
C GLN A 385 20.23 13.63 1.21
N GLU A 386 20.69 13.79 2.46
CA GLU A 386 20.10 14.72 3.42
C GLU A 386 20.21 16.17 2.94
N GLN A 387 21.35 16.56 2.36
CA GLN A 387 21.54 17.88 1.78
C GLN A 387 20.58 18.14 0.61
N ASP A 388 20.48 17.19 -0.33
CA ASP A 388 19.55 17.26 -1.45
C ASP A 388 18.08 17.37 -0.99
N LEU A 389 17.69 16.61 0.03
CA LEU A 389 16.35 16.65 0.62
C LEU A 389 16.10 17.98 1.35
N SER A 390 17.10 18.51 2.04
CA SER A 390 17.03 19.82 2.71
C SER A 390 16.84 20.95 1.70
N GLU A 391 17.58 20.94 0.59
CA GLU A 391 17.41 21.89 -0.51
C GLU A 391 16.01 21.80 -1.13
N LYS A 392 15.54 20.58 -1.44
CA LYS A 392 14.18 20.36 -1.96
C LYS A 392 13.11 20.82 -0.97
N SER A 393 13.29 20.57 0.32
CA SER A 393 12.37 21.02 1.38
C SER A 393 12.31 22.54 1.47
N PHE A 394 13.47 23.21 1.38
CA PHE A 394 13.55 24.67 1.34
C PHE A 394 12.81 25.24 0.11
N ASP A 395 13.02 24.66 -1.07
CA ASP A 395 12.34 25.07 -2.29
C ASP A 395 10.83 24.84 -2.24
N LEU A 396 10.37 23.71 -1.70
CA LEU A 396 8.95 23.43 -1.48
C LEU A 396 8.32 24.40 -0.49
N GLN A 397 9.02 24.74 0.58
CA GLN A 397 8.55 25.74 1.55
C GLN A 397 8.40 27.11 0.90
N LYS A 398 9.36 27.51 0.05
CA LYS A 398 9.27 28.74 -0.74
C LYS A 398 8.08 28.72 -1.70
N GLN A 399 7.85 27.61 -2.41
CA GLN A 399 6.69 27.46 -3.30
C GLN A 399 5.37 27.56 -2.52
N ARG A 400 5.29 26.95 -1.34
CA ARG A 400 4.13 27.05 -0.45
C ARG A 400 3.86 28.50 -0.06
N ASP A 401 4.87 29.24 0.36
CA ASP A 401 4.73 30.65 0.75
C ASP A 401 4.28 31.54 -0.44
N GLU A 402 4.73 31.23 -1.65
CA GLU A 402 4.29 31.89 -2.89
C GLU A 402 2.82 31.59 -3.21
N LEU A 403 2.39 30.33 -3.09
CA LEU A 403 1.00 29.91 -3.29
C LEU A 403 0.07 30.54 -2.24
N GLU A 404 0.51 30.63 -0.98
CA GLU A 404 -0.24 31.30 0.09
C GLU A 404 -0.49 32.78 -0.24
N LYS A 405 0.55 33.49 -0.71
CA LYS A 405 0.42 34.89 -1.18
C LYS A 405 -0.56 35.01 -2.36
N GLN A 406 -0.52 34.09 -3.31
CA GLN A 406 -1.48 34.08 -4.43
C GLN A 406 -2.92 33.84 -3.95
N GLN A 407 -3.10 32.92 -2.99
CA GLN A 407 -4.40 32.61 -2.42
C GLN A 407 -4.99 33.82 -1.66
N ASP A 408 -4.16 34.56 -0.93
CA ASP A 408 -4.57 35.79 -0.26
C ASP A 408 -4.97 36.89 -1.24
N GLN A 409 -4.21 37.07 -2.32
CA GLN A 409 -4.56 38.01 -3.40
C GLN A 409 -5.91 37.66 -4.04
N LEU A 410 -6.14 36.37 -4.31
CA LEU A 410 -7.40 35.88 -4.87
C LEU A 410 -8.58 36.08 -3.91
N ASN A 411 -8.36 35.85 -2.62
CA ASN A 411 -9.35 36.09 -1.57
C ASN A 411 -9.70 37.58 -1.44
N ALA A 412 -8.71 38.47 -1.51
CA ALA A 412 -8.93 39.91 -1.51
C ALA A 412 -9.76 40.35 -2.72
N GLN A 413 -9.41 39.90 -3.93
CA GLN A 413 -10.19 40.18 -5.16
C GLN A 413 -11.63 39.66 -5.05
N LYS A 414 -11.83 38.48 -4.45
CA LYS A 414 -13.16 37.90 -4.24
C LYS A 414 -14.01 38.73 -3.27
N ILE A 415 -13.41 39.26 -2.21
CA ILE A 415 -14.09 40.18 -1.27
C ILE A 415 -14.48 41.47 -1.98
N GLU A 416 -13.57 42.07 -2.75
CA GLU A 416 -13.85 43.29 -3.53
C GLU A 416 -15.01 43.08 -4.52
N LEU A 417 -15.00 41.97 -5.25
CA LEU A 417 -16.10 41.60 -6.17
C LEU A 417 -17.42 41.39 -5.42
N GLN A 418 -17.39 40.80 -4.23
CA GLN A 418 -18.58 40.61 -3.41
C GLN A 418 -19.15 41.94 -2.91
N GLN A 419 -18.30 42.86 -2.45
CA GLN A 419 -18.69 44.21 -2.05
C GLN A 419 -19.28 45.00 -3.22
N LEU A 420 -18.66 44.93 -4.41
CA LEU A 420 -19.19 45.55 -5.64
C LEU A 420 -20.57 44.98 -6.00
N ARG A 421 -20.76 43.67 -5.89
CA ARG A 421 -22.05 43.02 -6.14
C ARG A 421 -23.14 43.51 -5.19
N GLU A 422 -22.82 43.66 -3.91
CA GLU A 422 -23.75 44.19 -2.91
C GLU A 422 -24.09 45.66 -3.17
N MET A 423 -23.07 46.48 -3.49
CA MET A 423 -23.26 47.89 -3.84
C MET A 423 -24.17 48.05 -5.06
N LEU A 424 -23.92 47.28 -6.12
CA LEU A 424 -24.76 47.26 -7.32
C LEU A 424 -26.18 46.84 -6.98
N SER A 425 -26.36 45.77 -6.20
CA SER A 425 -27.68 45.31 -5.75
C SER A 425 -28.45 46.41 -5.00
N GLN A 426 -27.79 47.10 -4.06
CA GLN A 426 -28.39 48.22 -3.33
C GLN A 426 -28.74 49.39 -4.26
N ARG A 427 -27.89 49.71 -5.24
CA ARG A 427 -28.15 50.75 -6.24
C ARG A 427 -29.35 50.40 -7.11
N CYS A 428 -29.48 49.14 -7.55
CA CYS A 428 -30.64 48.64 -8.28
C CYS A 428 -31.94 48.77 -7.47
N MET A 429 -31.89 48.42 -6.17
CA MET A 429 -33.02 48.59 -5.24
C MET A 429 -33.45 50.06 -5.13
N LYS A 430 -32.49 50.97 -4.87
CA LYS A 430 -32.77 52.41 -4.74
C LYS A 430 -33.37 53.02 -6.01
N LEU A 431 -32.82 52.68 -7.19
CA LEU A 431 -33.33 53.15 -8.47
C LEU A 431 -34.75 52.63 -8.75
N THR A 432 -35.03 51.36 -8.42
CA THR A 432 -36.37 50.78 -8.57
C THR A 432 -37.39 51.51 -7.70
N THR A 433 -37.06 51.76 -6.43
CA THR A 433 -37.93 52.53 -5.50
C THR A 433 -38.17 53.95 -6.00
N SER A 434 -37.14 54.64 -6.48
CA SER A 434 -37.26 56.00 -7.04
C SER A 434 -38.14 56.04 -8.31
N CYS A 435 -37.99 55.06 -9.21
CA CYS A 435 -38.82 54.94 -10.42
C CYS A 435 -40.30 54.72 -10.10
N ILE A 436 -40.59 53.95 -9.04
CA ILE A 436 -41.95 53.72 -8.55
C ILE A 436 -42.54 55.00 -7.95
N MET A 437 -41.76 55.76 -7.18
CA MET A 437 -42.21 57.03 -6.59
C MET A 437 -42.44 58.13 -7.65
N LYS A 438 -41.61 58.21 -8.70
CA LYS A 438 -41.80 59.21 -9.79
C LYS A 438 -43.02 58.96 -10.67
N LYS A 439 -43.51 57.72 -10.80
CA LYS A 439 -44.70 57.40 -11.61
C LYS A 439 -46.04 57.68 -10.91
N ARG A 440 -46.06 58.11 -9.65
CA ARG A 440 -47.28 58.54 -8.92
C ARG A 440 -46.97 59.70 -7.96
N PRO A 441 -47.06 60.97 -8.41
CA PRO A 441 -46.63 62.10 -7.59
C PRO A 441 -47.60 62.48 -6.45
N ASN A 442 -48.89 62.10 -6.54
CA ASN A 442 -49.91 62.53 -5.59
C ASN A 442 -50.84 61.38 -5.17
N SER A 443 -50.53 60.75 -4.03
CA SER A 443 -51.52 60.03 -3.22
C SER A 443 -50.93 59.77 -1.82
N PRO A 444 -51.55 60.23 -0.72
CA PRO A 444 -51.13 59.83 0.62
C PRO A 444 -51.45 58.35 0.82
N SER A 445 -50.50 57.60 1.38
CA SER A 445 -50.69 56.26 1.94
C SER A 445 -51.12 55.16 0.95
N ILE A 446 -50.20 54.69 0.10
CA ILE A 446 -50.41 53.41 -0.62
C ILE A 446 -49.53 52.33 -0.02
N ILE A 447 -50.17 51.33 0.58
CA ILE A 447 -49.59 50.01 0.83
C ILE A 447 -49.17 49.44 -0.53
N LEU A 448 -47.87 49.43 -0.81
CA LEU A 448 -47.31 48.90 -2.05
C LEU A 448 -47.62 47.40 -2.16
N ASN A 449 -48.44 47.01 -3.13
CA ASN A 449 -48.71 45.59 -3.38
C ASN A 449 -47.41 44.89 -3.80
N PRO A 450 -46.96 43.85 -3.06
CA PRO A 450 -45.68 43.19 -3.29
C PRO A 450 -45.56 42.55 -4.68
N LYS A 451 -46.67 42.23 -5.35
CA LYS A 451 -46.67 41.72 -6.74
C LYS A 451 -46.24 42.78 -7.75
N THR A 452 -46.66 44.03 -7.56
CA THR A 452 -46.32 45.15 -8.45
C THR A 452 -44.86 45.58 -8.27
N LEU A 453 -44.38 45.57 -7.02
CA LEU A 453 -42.95 45.80 -6.70
C LEU A 453 -42.07 44.71 -7.34
N LYS A 454 -42.51 43.45 -7.29
CA LYS A 454 -41.86 42.29 -7.94
C LYS A 454 -41.73 42.45 -9.45
N ILE A 455 -42.80 42.84 -10.13
CA ILE A 455 -42.82 42.98 -11.59
C ILE A 455 -41.93 44.15 -12.01
N HIS A 456 -42.01 45.29 -11.30
CA HIS A 456 -41.19 46.44 -11.64
C HIS A 456 -39.70 46.19 -11.36
N PHE A 457 -39.35 45.57 -10.24
CA PHE A 457 -37.97 45.16 -9.91
C PHE A 457 -37.42 44.17 -10.95
N ARG A 458 -38.21 43.17 -11.36
CA ARG A 458 -37.81 42.19 -12.38
C ARG A 458 -37.56 42.85 -13.74
N ASN A 459 -38.36 43.85 -14.11
CA ASN A 459 -38.20 44.59 -15.35
C ASN A 459 -36.99 45.54 -15.30
N THR A 460 -36.76 46.26 -14.19
CA THR A 460 -35.59 47.12 -14.01
C THR A 460 -34.28 46.31 -14.02
N MET A 461 -34.26 45.15 -13.37
CA MET A 461 -33.10 44.25 -13.37
C MET A 461 -32.79 43.72 -14.79
N LYS A 462 -33.80 43.33 -15.57
CA LYS A 462 -33.61 42.92 -16.98
C LYS A 462 -33.05 44.07 -17.83
N GLN A 463 -33.53 45.29 -17.61
CA GLN A 463 -33.11 46.47 -18.37
C GLN A 463 -31.66 46.87 -18.04
N GLN A 464 -31.27 46.80 -16.77
CA GLN A 464 -29.88 47.03 -16.35
C GLN A 464 -28.94 45.91 -16.78
N GLN A 465 -29.39 44.66 -16.81
CA GLN A 465 -28.60 43.54 -17.32
C GLN A 465 -28.36 43.66 -18.83
N GLN A 466 -29.36 44.13 -19.59
CA GLN A 466 -29.20 44.48 -21.01
C GLN A 466 -28.28 45.69 -21.23
N GLN A 467 -28.38 46.74 -20.43
CA GLN A 467 -27.44 47.88 -20.48
C GLN A 467 -26.01 47.47 -20.12
N HIS A 468 -25.83 46.56 -19.16
CA HIS A 468 -24.51 46.06 -18.80
C HIS A 468 -23.92 45.17 -19.90
N HIS A 469 -24.74 44.36 -20.59
CA HIS A 469 -24.31 43.62 -21.79
C HIS A 469 -24.01 44.54 -22.98
N GLN A 470 -24.76 45.64 -23.17
CA GLN A 470 -24.47 46.65 -24.20
C GLN A 470 -23.19 47.44 -23.89
N ASN A 471 -22.93 47.79 -22.62
CA ASN A 471 -21.70 48.45 -22.21
C ASN A 471 -20.48 47.51 -22.31
N LEU A 472 -20.63 46.21 -22.01
CA LEU A 472 -19.61 45.19 -22.27
C LEU A 472 -19.35 44.97 -23.77
N ALA A 473 -20.35 45.17 -24.63
CA ALA A 473 -20.19 45.10 -26.08
C ALA A 473 -19.59 46.38 -26.70
N GLN A 474 -19.75 47.53 -26.05
CA GLN A 474 -19.16 48.82 -26.47
C GLN A 474 -17.72 49.04 -25.95
N GLN A 475 -17.38 48.46 -24.79
CA GLN A 475 -15.99 48.30 -24.37
C GLN A 475 -15.38 47.14 -25.15
N GLY A 476 -14.93 47.41 -26.37
CA GLY A 476 -14.23 46.45 -27.22
C GLY A 476 -12.98 45.90 -26.54
N LEU A 477 -13.13 44.87 -25.73
CA LEU A 477 -12.06 43.94 -25.42
C LEU A 477 -12.00 42.96 -26.57
N ALA A 478 -11.05 43.26 -27.46
CA ALA A 478 -10.60 42.39 -28.51
C ALA A 478 -10.47 40.96 -27.98
N GLN A 479 -11.08 40.04 -28.73
CA GLN A 479 -10.83 38.62 -28.65
C GLN A 479 -9.32 38.39 -28.79
N GLN A 480 -8.66 37.99 -27.71
CA GLN A 480 -7.45 37.17 -27.81
C GLN A 480 -7.51 36.06 -26.76
N GLY A 481 -7.80 34.86 -27.27
CA GLY A 481 -7.15 33.61 -26.85
C GLY A 481 -7.46 33.02 -25.48
N LEU A 482 -8.67 32.51 -25.25
CA LEU A 482 -8.90 31.35 -24.36
C LEU A 482 -10.04 30.47 -24.91
N PRO A 483 -9.97 29.14 -24.78
CA PRO A 483 -10.73 28.19 -25.60
C PRO A 483 -12.23 28.15 -25.30
N ARG A 484 -12.99 27.95 -26.38
CA ARG A 484 -14.44 27.81 -26.41
C ARG A 484 -14.93 26.63 -25.56
N ARG A 485 -16.04 26.87 -24.84
CA ARG A 485 -16.94 25.94 -24.12
C ARG A 485 -16.61 25.62 -22.65
N ALA A 486 -16.59 26.64 -21.80
CA ALA A 486 -17.17 26.46 -20.47
C ALA A 486 -18.71 26.43 -20.61
N ARG A 487 -19.29 25.23 -20.76
CA ARG A 487 -20.74 25.05 -20.60
C ARG A 487 -21.08 25.59 -19.22
N ILE A 488 -21.97 26.60 -19.17
CA ILE A 488 -22.54 27.12 -17.94
C ILE A 488 -23.07 25.91 -17.15
N CYS A 489 -22.40 25.58 -16.05
CA CYS A 489 -22.77 24.46 -15.21
C CYS A 489 -24.22 24.68 -14.74
N PRO A 490 -25.16 23.74 -14.98
CA PRO A 490 -26.57 23.86 -14.56
C PRO A 490 -26.72 24.09 -13.04
N GLN A 491 -25.68 23.77 -12.26
CA GLN A 491 -25.62 24.07 -10.83
C GLN A 491 -25.44 25.57 -10.53
N ALA A 492 -24.73 26.33 -11.37
CA ALA A 492 -24.54 27.78 -11.17
C ALA A 492 -25.86 28.55 -11.41
N THR A 493 -26.62 28.15 -12.43
CA THR A 493 -27.97 28.69 -12.68
C THR A 493 -28.98 28.26 -11.61
N ARG A 494 -28.89 27.03 -11.08
CA ARG A 494 -29.71 26.59 -9.93
C ARG A 494 -29.34 27.33 -8.63
N ARG A 495 -28.05 27.58 -8.36
CA ARG A 495 -27.58 28.35 -7.19
C ARG A 495 -28.02 29.81 -7.26
N LEU A 496 -27.97 30.43 -8.45
CA LEU A 496 -28.51 31.78 -8.66
C LEU A 496 -30.04 31.83 -8.50
N HIS A 497 -30.76 30.80 -8.92
CA HIS A 497 -32.21 30.71 -8.70
C HIS A 497 -32.58 30.48 -7.22
N LYS A 498 -31.78 29.69 -6.49
CA LYS A 498 -31.96 29.44 -5.04
C LYS A 498 -31.61 30.67 -4.20
N ALA A 499 -30.56 31.39 -4.56
CA ALA A 499 -30.21 32.68 -3.96
C ALA A 499 -31.27 33.76 -4.24
N TYR A 500 -31.85 33.76 -5.44
CA TYR A 500 -32.99 34.61 -5.80
C TYR A 500 -34.22 34.32 -4.93
N ILE A 501 -34.51 33.04 -4.62
CA ILE A 501 -35.62 32.63 -3.74
C ILE A 501 -35.34 32.97 -2.27
N MET A 502 -34.10 32.82 -1.79
CA MET A 502 -33.73 33.17 -0.40
C MET A 502 -33.78 34.67 -0.13
N CYS A 503 -33.25 35.50 -1.02
CA CYS A 503 -33.41 36.96 -0.90
C CYS A 503 -34.89 37.40 -0.95
N HIS A 504 -35.73 36.65 -1.69
CA HIS A 504 -37.18 36.89 -1.76
C HIS A 504 -37.91 36.64 -0.45
N ASN A 505 -37.51 35.62 0.31
CA ASN A 505 -38.20 35.21 1.54
C ASN A 505 -37.81 36.09 2.73
N ASN A 506 -36.58 36.61 2.77
CA ASN A 506 -36.16 37.56 3.81
C ASN A 506 -36.82 38.94 3.63
N ALA A 507 -37.02 39.40 2.40
CA ALA A 507 -37.68 40.68 2.13
C ALA A 507 -39.22 40.68 2.33
N VAL A 508 -39.83 39.51 2.57
CA VAL A 508 -41.27 39.36 2.85
C VAL A 508 -41.56 39.18 4.35
N ARG A 509 -40.52 38.97 5.17
CA ARG A 509 -40.65 38.76 6.64
C ARG A 509 -40.29 39.98 7.49
N THR A 510 -39.73 41.03 6.90
CA THR A 510 -39.54 42.36 7.48
C THR A 510 -40.47 43.34 6.78
#